data_AF-A0A7C8U4E9-F1
#
_entry.id   AF-A0A7C8U4E9-F1
#
_cell.length_a   1.000
_cell.length_b   1.000
_cell.length_c   1.000
_cell.angle_alpha   90.00
_cell.angle_beta   90.00
_cell.angle_gamma   90.00
#
_symmetry.space_group_name_H-M   'P 1'
#
loop_
_entity.id
_entity.type
_entity.pdbx_description
1 polymer ?
#
loop_
_entity_poly.entity_id
_entity_poly.type
_entity_poly.pdbx_seq_one_letter_code
_entity_poly.pdbx_strand_id
1 'polypeptide(L)'
;MGGYDFPGSNSGTDLYCFTGWIPEHLFLKGNPADLSLDLAEPLTLWDRVYQTWKSGDVLMTLGTGVLEAWEGHGLVGEHDYAIIGLQEVVSDSGRVGRWLLVKNPWKTGGNWSGPLAIDDDSDDDSDGDFDDPKSDSDEDSESDEDAYPEELAQSPSQSAVWIDLNSVFRYFDSIYLNWNPALWNHRYDWHFSWSQLSVITKPSTTDHLWNVPGCFWGNPQYKLINKSSTPSKAWILLSRHLLRKKDFDRKTLWNKSGHISLYVFATNGKRVYQSSGYLKRGPYVDSPQTLLRLEVPAKTAYTVVVSSQDLVPAESTHSFTISAFTSIPMAFEQVDEPYPHLFTVKGSWTISATGGNTESREYGRNPMFKISLSQPANLQIGLSIHAKPSEDGKSVGKAIAAENTASPLIHVALLHSDGGKRVHTLTRNKFLANSGEYKRFFTMCSAQQVPRGAYTIVASTYTSDQYAPFTITVGSSVPLGQSDLTVIPNEDAGLHTTSSTCQVPAKTSSIRLYMTRLSKGKIRVAKKSSGEYLRIGVWENGRKRWVAGGWDDDVAGGDDGFVEGVARLEDVDLRPDREVGETWLVVDSMVNEGFGGGGDASGRAGAFDVTILSDNVVKFWSDWVETNT
;
A
#
# COMPACT_ATOMS: atom_id res chain seq x y z
N MET A 1 -1.78 35.16 -7.19
CA MET A 1 -2.54 35.32 -5.93
C MET A 1 -3.54 36.48 -6.06
N GLY A 2 -4.75 36.25 -6.57
CA GLY A 2 -5.69 37.29 -7.05
C GLY A 2 -6.34 38.24 -6.03
N GLY A 3 -5.64 38.65 -4.96
CA GLY A 3 -6.08 39.63 -3.95
C GLY A 3 -5.24 39.60 -2.66
N TYR A 4 -5.44 40.58 -1.77
CA TYR A 4 -4.78 40.66 -0.45
C TYR A 4 -5.41 39.78 0.64
N ASP A 5 -6.59 39.21 0.36
CA ASP A 5 -7.28 38.26 1.25
C ASP A 5 -6.59 36.88 1.15
N PHE A 6 -5.38 36.83 1.73
CA PHE A 6 -4.47 35.70 1.70
C PHE A 6 -4.25 35.19 3.13
N PRO A 7 -4.58 33.92 3.43
CA PRO A 7 -4.71 33.46 4.81
C PRO A 7 -3.39 33.16 5.53
N GLY A 8 -2.25 33.30 4.84
CA GLY A 8 -0.93 32.88 5.31
C GLY A 8 -0.33 31.80 4.40
N SER A 9 0.99 31.72 4.38
CA SER A 9 1.82 30.83 3.56
C SER A 9 2.94 30.25 4.41
N ASN A 10 3.53 29.17 3.90
CA ASN A 10 4.88 28.78 4.26
C ASN A 10 5.87 29.78 3.64
N SER A 11 6.73 30.42 4.45
CA SER A 11 7.76 31.37 3.98
C SER A 11 8.68 30.82 2.90
N GLY A 12 8.96 29.52 2.89
CA GLY A 12 9.70 28.85 1.83
C GLY A 12 9.03 28.94 0.46
N THR A 13 7.68 28.89 0.42
CA THR A 13 6.91 29.08 -0.82
C THR A 13 6.94 30.53 -1.27
N ASP A 14 6.89 31.48 -0.33
CA ASP A 14 6.92 32.90 -0.65
C ASP A 14 8.26 33.31 -1.24
N LEU A 15 9.36 32.87 -0.63
CA LEU A 15 10.71 33.07 -1.16
C LEU A 15 10.85 32.48 -2.56
N TYR A 16 10.30 31.28 -2.81
CA TYR A 16 10.26 30.70 -4.16
C TYR A 16 9.51 31.61 -5.14
N CYS A 17 8.34 32.14 -4.75
CA CYS A 17 7.57 33.05 -5.58
C CYS A 17 8.30 34.38 -5.86
N PHE A 18 9.09 34.91 -4.91
CA PHE A 18 9.83 36.15 -5.09
C PHE A 18 11.12 36.00 -5.88
N THR A 19 11.83 34.90 -5.68
CA THR A 19 13.23 34.72 -6.14
C THR A 19 13.35 33.71 -7.28
N GLY A 20 12.42 32.76 -7.39
CA GLY A 20 12.56 31.58 -8.23
C GLY A 20 13.58 30.56 -7.72
N TRP A 21 14.09 30.72 -6.50
CA TRP A 21 15.10 29.84 -5.90
C TRP A 21 14.51 28.52 -5.42
N ILE A 22 15.28 27.44 -5.46
CA ILE A 22 14.76 26.08 -5.24
C ILE A 22 14.36 25.92 -3.77
N PRO A 23 13.07 25.72 -3.44
CA PRO A 23 12.63 25.63 -2.06
C PRO A 23 12.87 24.21 -1.51
N GLU A 24 13.35 24.13 -0.28
CA GLU A 24 13.47 22.92 0.52
C GLU A 24 12.84 23.17 1.90
N HIS A 25 12.03 22.21 2.34
CA HIS A 25 11.39 22.25 3.65
C HIS A 25 11.97 21.12 4.50
N LEU A 26 12.59 21.50 5.62
CA LEU A 26 13.07 20.58 6.64
C LEU A 26 12.09 20.58 7.81
N PHE A 27 11.39 19.48 8.01
CA PHE A 27 10.51 19.25 9.16
C PHE A 27 11.34 18.88 10.37
N LEU A 28 11.32 19.71 11.42
CA LEU A 28 12.04 19.49 12.68
C LEU A 28 11.25 18.62 13.65
N LYS A 29 9.93 18.72 13.61
CA LYS A 29 9.00 17.94 14.44
C LYS A 29 8.01 17.21 13.54
N GLY A 30 7.53 16.04 13.99
CA GLY A 30 6.54 15.25 13.26
C GLY A 30 6.72 13.74 13.42
N ASN A 31 6.04 12.97 12.56
CA ASN A 31 6.20 11.52 12.51
C ASN A 31 7.65 11.18 12.11
N PRO A 32 8.33 10.24 12.79
CA PRO A 32 9.69 9.82 12.42
C PRO A 32 9.86 9.48 10.94
N ALA A 33 8.81 8.99 10.27
CA ALA A 33 8.83 8.67 8.85
C ALA A 33 8.89 9.91 7.91
N ASP A 34 8.51 11.08 8.40
CA ASP A 34 8.47 12.34 7.65
C ASP A 34 9.55 13.33 8.11
N LEU A 35 10.27 13.03 9.21
CA LEU A 35 11.44 13.80 9.63
C LEU A 35 12.51 13.78 8.54
N SER A 36 13.16 14.94 8.33
CA SER A 36 14.22 15.02 7.33
C SER A 36 15.38 14.10 7.72
N LEU A 37 15.85 13.27 6.78
CA LEU A 37 17.01 12.40 6.98
C LEU A 37 18.27 13.18 7.39
N ASP A 38 18.35 14.47 7.02
CA ASP A 38 19.46 15.34 7.42
C ASP A 38 19.48 15.61 8.93
N LEU A 39 18.38 15.39 9.66
CA LEU A 39 18.32 15.53 11.12
C LEU A 39 18.98 14.36 11.86
N ALA A 40 19.25 13.25 11.18
CA ALA A 40 20.08 12.18 11.75
C ALA A 40 21.55 12.62 11.89
N GLU A 41 21.99 13.61 11.09
CA GLU A 41 23.33 14.20 11.17
C GLU A 41 23.26 15.74 11.19
N PRO A 42 22.83 16.35 12.30
CA PRO A 42 22.63 17.80 12.37
C PRO A 42 23.88 18.64 12.05
N LEU A 43 25.07 18.11 12.34
CA LEU A 43 26.34 18.76 12.05
C LEU A 43 26.61 18.82 10.55
N THR A 44 26.35 17.72 9.83
CA THR A 44 26.46 17.66 8.36
C THR A 44 25.48 18.63 7.70
N LEU A 45 24.27 18.77 8.26
CA LEU A 45 23.30 19.78 7.83
C LEU A 45 23.82 21.20 8.03
N TRP A 46 24.34 21.50 9.22
CA TRP A 46 24.91 22.81 9.54
C TRP A 46 26.04 23.17 8.59
N ASP A 47 27.04 22.29 8.41
CA ASP A 47 28.19 22.56 7.54
C ASP A 47 27.76 22.89 6.12
N ARG A 48 26.80 22.12 5.58
CA ARG A 48 26.24 22.38 4.25
C ARG A 48 25.60 23.75 4.17
N VAL A 49 24.75 24.07 5.14
CA VAL A 49 23.96 25.30 5.15
C VAL A 49 24.84 26.52 5.42
N TYR A 50 25.76 26.44 6.37
CA TYR A 50 26.64 27.54 6.77
C TYR A 50 27.58 27.96 5.64
N GLN A 51 28.18 27.00 4.92
CA GLN A 51 29.07 27.30 3.80
C GLN A 51 28.32 27.97 2.63
N THR A 52 27.12 27.48 2.31
CA THR A 52 26.29 28.03 1.23
C THR A 52 25.63 29.35 1.62
N TRP A 53 25.36 29.56 2.90
CA TRP A 53 24.87 30.85 3.40
C TRP A 53 25.96 31.91 3.30
N LYS A 54 27.21 31.58 3.67
CA LYS A 54 28.37 32.46 3.52
C LYS A 54 28.64 32.86 2.07
N SER A 55 28.40 31.97 1.11
CA SER A 55 28.52 32.30 -0.32
C SER A 55 27.33 33.09 -0.87
N GLY A 56 26.26 33.26 -0.09
CA GLY A 56 25.03 33.92 -0.51
C GLY A 56 24.16 33.06 -1.43
N ASP A 57 24.32 31.74 -1.40
CA ASP A 57 23.61 30.79 -2.26
C ASP A 57 22.40 30.11 -1.60
N VAL A 58 22.07 30.49 -0.36
CA VAL A 58 20.87 30.01 0.33
C VAL A 58 20.23 31.13 1.16
N LEU A 59 18.91 31.23 1.07
CA LEU A 59 18.07 32.03 1.96
C LEU A 59 17.39 31.10 2.97
N MET A 60 17.22 31.59 4.20
CA MET A 60 16.75 30.78 5.31
C MET A 60 15.68 31.49 6.12
N THR A 61 14.63 30.74 6.47
CA THR A 61 13.60 31.14 7.42
C THR A 61 13.25 30.00 8.36
N LEU A 62 12.67 30.32 9.50
CA LEU A 62 12.18 29.36 10.49
C LEU A 62 10.68 29.55 10.68
N GLY A 63 9.95 28.45 10.85
CA GLY A 63 8.51 28.45 11.15
C GLY A 63 8.23 27.82 12.51
N THR A 64 7.42 28.48 13.32
CA THR A 64 6.88 27.93 14.57
C THR A 64 5.55 27.23 14.32
N GLY A 65 5.31 26.13 15.03
CA GLY A 65 3.99 25.51 15.10
C GLY A 65 3.05 26.27 16.03
N VAL A 66 1.99 25.59 16.47
CA VAL A 66 1.15 26.09 17.56
C VAL A 66 2.01 26.10 18.83
N LEU A 67 2.19 27.29 19.41
CA LEU A 67 2.91 27.49 20.67
C LEU A 67 1.93 28.03 21.71
N GLU A 68 1.87 27.42 22.88
CA GLU A 68 1.18 28.04 24.02
C GLU A 68 1.98 29.25 24.53
N ALA A 69 1.30 30.18 25.19
CA ALA A 69 1.91 31.45 25.62
C ALA A 69 3.12 31.28 26.54
N TRP A 70 3.19 30.17 27.28
CA TRP A 70 4.30 29.83 28.17
C TRP A 70 5.43 29.04 27.47
N GLU A 71 5.14 28.33 26.38
CA GLU A 71 6.11 27.51 25.63
C GLU A 71 6.97 28.35 24.68
N GLY A 72 6.46 29.52 24.25
CA GLY A 72 7.09 30.30 23.21
C GLY A 72 8.38 31.02 23.63
N HIS A 73 8.63 31.24 24.93
CA HIS A 73 9.80 31.99 25.42
C HIS A 73 10.03 33.32 24.67
N GLY A 74 8.95 34.02 24.27
CA GLY A 74 8.99 35.24 23.46
C GLY A 74 8.78 35.04 21.95
N LEU A 75 8.79 33.79 21.46
CA LEU A 75 8.36 33.43 20.11
C LEU A 75 6.82 33.45 20.00
N VAL A 76 6.36 34.02 18.89
CA VAL A 76 5.00 33.92 18.37
C VAL A 76 4.79 32.55 17.71
N GLY A 77 3.71 31.84 18.06
CA GLY A 77 3.27 30.62 17.39
C GLY A 77 2.63 30.88 16.02
N GLU A 78 2.64 29.87 15.16
CA GLU A 78 2.15 29.92 13.77
C GLU A 78 2.73 31.10 12.98
N HIS A 79 4.05 31.34 13.13
CA HIS A 79 4.73 32.51 12.61
C HIS A 79 6.08 32.20 11.98
N ASP A 80 6.45 32.97 10.97
CA ASP A 80 7.71 32.85 10.24
C ASP A 80 8.74 33.90 10.68
N TYR A 81 10.00 33.47 10.82
CA TYR A 81 11.15 34.29 11.18
C TYR A 81 12.22 34.24 10.10
N ALA A 82 12.89 35.35 9.85
CA ALA A 82 14.01 35.42 8.90
C ALA A 82 15.33 35.10 9.59
N ILE A 83 16.18 34.29 8.97
CA ILE A 83 17.56 34.13 9.41
C ILE A 83 18.43 35.13 8.65
N ILE A 84 19.05 36.05 9.39
CA ILE A 84 19.85 37.14 8.82
C ILE A 84 21.34 37.05 9.19
N GLY A 85 21.73 36.05 9.96
CA GLY A 85 23.10 35.81 10.37
C GLY A 85 23.29 34.37 10.83
N LEU A 86 24.46 33.79 10.55
CA LEU A 86 24.92 32.53 11.11
C LEU A 86 26.33 32.74 11.66
N GLN A 87 26.60 32.20 12.84
CA GLN A 87 27.90 32.34 13.51
C GLN A 87 28.30 31.02 14.17
N GLU A 88 29.58 30.70 14.08
CA GLU A 88 30.23 29.69 14.91
C GLU A 88 31.08 30.40 15.95
N VAL A 89 30.92 30.02 17.22
CA VAL A 89 31.69 30.56 18.34
C VAL A 89 32.37 29.39 19.02
N VAL A 90 33.68 29.49 19.21
CA VAL A 90 34.45 28.47 19.94
C VAL A 90 34.51 28.89 21.40
N SER A 91 34.01 28.05 22.30
CA SER A 91 34.09 28.28 23.75
C SER A 91 35.51 28.03 24.27
N ASP A 92 35.78 28.46 25.50
CA ASP A 92 37.08 28.26 26.17
C ASP A 92 37.44 26.78 26.33
N SER A 93 36.44 25.89 26.36
CA SER A 93 36.61 24.43 26.38
C SER A 93 36.91 23.82 25.00
N GLY A 94 36.95 24.64 23.94
CA GLY A 94 37.18 24.21 22.56
C GLY A 94 35.94 23.66 21.86
N ARG A 95 34.75 23.69 22.50
CA ARG A 95 33.48 23.29 21.86
C ARG A 95 33.02 24.38 20.89
N VAL A 96 32.40 23.98 19.78
CA VAL A 96 31.90 24.91 18.75
C VAL A 96 30.39 25.11 18.91
N GLY A 97 30.01 26.25 19.46
CA GLY A 97 28.64 26.74 19.52
C GLY A 97 28.17 27.28 18.16
N ARG A 98 26.94 26.94 17.77
CA ARG A 98 26.35 27.30 16.47
C ARG A 98 25.12 28.17 16.70
N TRP A 99 25.15 29.37 16.16
CA TRP A 99 24.20 30.42 16.48
C TRP A 99 23.54 30.98 15.22
N LEU A 100 22.23 31.18 15.28
CA LEU A 100 21.42 31.74 14.21
C LEU A 100 20.84 33.08 14.67
N LEU A 101 21.04 34.14 13.89
CA LEU A 101 20.43 35.44 14.14
C LEU A 101 19.03 35.45 13.54
N VAL A 102 18.05 35.23 14.40
CA VAL A 102 16.63 35.09 14.09
C VAL A 102 15.94 36.44 14.20
N LYS A 103 15.35 36.92 13.11
CA LYS A 103 14.62 38.19 13.04
C LYS A 103 13.12 37.97 12.89
N ASN A 104 12.36 38.51 13.83
CA ASN A 104 10.91 38.64 13.73
C ASN A 104 10.55 39.76 12.72
N PRO A 105 9.72 39.50 11.70
CA PRO A 105 9.28 40.55 10.76
C PRO A 105 8.36 41.61 11.40
N TRP A 106 7.76 41.34 12.56
CA TRP A 106 6.97 42.33 13.29
C TRP A 106 7.85 43.33 14.06
N LYS A 107 7.42 44.61 14.08
CA LYS A 107 8.15 45.71 14.74
C LYS A 107 8.22 45.56 16.26
N THR A 108 7.31 44.80 16.86
CA THR A 108 7.21 44.55 18.31
C THR A 108 7.04 43.04 18.51
N GLY A 109 8.16 42.34 18.71
CA GLY A 109 8.17 40.92 19.09
C GLY A 109 8.40 40.75 20.59
N GLY A 110 8.12 39.57 21.13
CA GLY A 110 8.59 39.20 22.46
C GLY A 110 10.11 39.10 22.47
N ASN A 111 10.74 39.45 23.59
CA ASN A 111 12.16 39.17 23.78
C ASN A 111 12.32 37.68 23.99
N TRP A 112 13.18 37.05 23.19
CA TRP A 112 13.58 35.67 23.41
C TRP A 112 14.23 35.55 24.78
N SER A 113 13.61 34.80 25.69
CA SER A 113 14.09 34.63 27.07
C SER A 113 15.10 33.49 27.22
N GLY A 114 15.36 32.72 26.15
CA GLY A 114 16.12 31.47 26.22
C GLY A 114 15.34 30.35 26.91
N PRO A 115 15.86 29.11 26.87
CA PRO A 115 15.44 28.08 27.82
C PRO A 115 15.67 28.61 29.24
N LEU A 116 14.67 28.50 30.12
CA LEU A 116 14.89 28.75 31.54
C LEU A 116 15.93 27.73 32.02
N ALA A 117 17.00 28.20 32.68
CA ALA A 117 17.75 27.34 33.58
C ALA A 117 16.72 26.74 34.54
N ILE A 118 16.60 25.43 34.57
CA ILE A 118 15.90 24.77 35.66
C ILE A 118 16.84 24.95 36.84
N ASP A 119 16.71 26.08 37.54
CA ASP A 119 17.24 26.20 38.89
C ASP A 119 16.50 25.11 39.69
N ASP A 120 17.22 24.07 40.07
CA ASP A 120 16.74 22.98 40.92
C ASP A 120 16.59 23.46 42.38
N ASP A 121 16.07 24.67 42.56
CA ASP A 121 15.76 25.28 43.85
C ASP A 121 14.29 24.99 44.17
N SER A 122 14.00 23.72 44.46
CA SER A 122 12.92 23.40 45.38
C SER A 122 13.49 23.30 46.79
N ASP A 123 13.64 24.46 47.44
CA ASP A 123 13.68 24.57 48.89
C ASP A 123 12.37 24.00 49.46
N ASP A 124 12.40 22.74 49.92
CA ASP A 124 11.43 22.23 50.88
C ASP A 124 12.17 21.90 52.19
N ASP A 125 12.13 22.88 53.09
CA ASP A 125 12.56 22.77 54.49
C ASP A 125 11.82 21.62 55.19
N SER A 126 12.50 20.51 55.42
CA SER A 126 12.11 19.55 56.46
C SER A 126 13.33 18.92 57.12
N ASP A 127 13.60 19.41 58.34
CA ASP A 127 14.53 18.88 59.32
C ASP A 127 14.46 17.34 59.46
N GLY A 128 15.61 16.67 59.38
CA GLY A 128 15.72 15.22 59.49
C GLY A 128 17.16 14.73 59.63
N ASP A 129 17.74 15.01 60.79
CA ASP A 129 19.05 14.58 61.31
C ASP A 129 19.32 13.07 61.10
N PHE A 130 20.28 12.70 60.24
CA PHE A 130 20.95 11.38 60.25
C PHE A 130 22.36 11.45 59.64
N ASP A 131 23.37 11.23 60.48
CA ASP A 131 24.77 10.99 60.15
C ASP A 131 24.96 9.73 59.28
N ASP A 132 25.62 9.83 58.12
CA ASP A 132 26.44 8.74 57.54
C ASP A 132 27.56 9.31 56.64
N PRO A 133 28.82 8.79 56.68
CA PRO A 133 29.98 9.45 56.11
C PRO A 133 30.38 8.89 54.73
N LYS A 134 30.83 9.81 53.87
CA LYS A 134 31.76 9.62 52.73
C LYS A 134 31.46 8.44 51.78
N SER A 135 30.77 8.76 50.69
CA SER A 135 30.99 8.11 49.39
C SER A 135 31.51 9.13 48.39
N ASP A 136 32.80 9.00 48.04
CA ASP A 136 33.36 9.61 46.84
C ASP A 136 32.70 8.93 45.63
N SER A 137 31.73 9.61 45.02
CA SER A 137 31.27 9.33 43.67
C SER A 137 31.11 10.67 42.97
N ASP A 138 32.17 11.05 42.28
CA ASP A 138 32.13 12.00 41.16
C ASP A 138 31.18 11.41 40.11
N GLU A 139 29.88 11.71 40.25
CA GLU A 139 28.93 11.62 39.14
C GLU A 139 28.78 13.03 38.58
N ASP A 140 29.52 13.25 37.49
CA ASP A 140 29.45 14.39 36.60
C ASP A 140 27.99 14.65 36.18
N SER A 141 27.31 15.54 36.90
CA SER A 141 26.16 16.26 36.36
C SER A 141 26.70 17.34 35.43
N GLU A 142 27.03 16.95 34.20
CA GLU A 142 27.34 17.87 33.10
C GLU A 142 26.09 18.72 32.82
N SER A 143 25.99 19.87 33.48
CA SER A 143 25.16 20.98 33.01
C SER A 143 25.74 21.44 31.68
N ASP A 144 25.02 21.18 30.58
CA ASP A 144 25.30 21.64 29.21
C ASP A 144 25.18 23.18 29.06
N GLU A 145 25.69 23.95 30.01
CA GLU A 145 25.73 25.41 29.94
C GLU A 145 27.02 25.86 29.22
N ASP A 146 27.05 25.73 27.90
CA ASP A 146 27.92 26.59 27.09
C ASP A 146 27.39 28.04 27.26
N ALA A 147 28.03 28.80 28.15
CA ALA A 147 27.68 30.19 28.45
C ALA A 147 27.47 31.00 27.15
N TYR A 148 26.34 31.71 27.08
CA TYR A 148 25.98 32.51 25.92
C TYR A 148 27.11 33.52 25.59
N PRO A 149 27.70 33.50 24.38
CA PRO A 149 28.89 34.29 24.10
C PRO A 149 28.63 35.78 24.30
N GLU A 150 29.51 36.48 25.05
CA GLU A 150 29.41 37.94 25.25
C GLU A 150 29.34 38.69 23.92
N GLU A 151 30.03 38.21 22.89
CA GLU A 151 30.03 38.76 21.52
C GLU A 151 28.64 38.76 20.87
N LEU A 152 27.76 37.83 21.27
CA LEU A 152 26.40 37.69 20.74
C LEU A 152 25.35 38.31 21.68
N ALA A 153 25.75 38.76 22.89
CA ALA A 153 24.84 39.21 23.96
C ALA A 153 24.14 40.52 23.60
N GLN A 154 24.73 41.31 22.70
CA GLN A 154 24.12 42.49 22.15
C GLN A 154 23.25 42.12 20.95
N SER A 155 21.94 41.98 21.20
CA SER A 155 20.95 41.80 20.12
C SER A 155 21.03 43.00 19.15
N PRO A 156 21.23 42.77 17.84
CA PRO A 156 21.44 43.86 16.87
C PRO A 156 20.20 44.74 16.68
N SER A 157 19.01 44.30 17.11
CA SER A 157 17.80 45.13 17.21
C SER A 157 16.76 44.49 18.14
N GLN A 158 15.72 45.24 18.52
CA GLN A 158 14.60 44.72 19.33
C GLN A 158 13.83 43.57 18.68
N SER A 159 13.97 43.35 17.37
CA SER A 159 13.27 42.29 16.64
C SER A 159 14.22 41.19 16.14
N ALA A 160 15.49 41.18 16.53
CA ALA A 160 16.47 40.19 16.07
C ALA A 160 17.35 39.70 17.22
N VAL A 161 17.40 38.38 17.40
CA VAL A 161 18.05 37.72 18.54
C VAL A 161 18.83 36.49 18.07
N TRP A 162 19.95 36.20 18.73
CA TRP A 162 20.68 34.96 18.46
C TRP A 162 20.05 33.80 19.22
N ILE A 163 19.85 32.69 18.53
CA ILE A 163 19.33 31.44 19.06
C ILE A 163 20.31 30.34 18.68
N ASP A 164 20.68 29.49 19.64
CA ASP A 164 21.54 28.35 19.39
C ASP A 164 20.82 27.27 18.55
N LEU A 165 21.59 26.45 17.84
CA LEU A 165 21.04 25.42 16.96
C LEU A 165 20.16 24.39 17.68
N ASN A 166 20.44 24.05 18.94
CA ASN A 166 19.63 23.09 19.69
C ASN A 166 18.27 23.68 20.07
N SER A 167 18.24 24.94 20.49
CA SER A 167 17.00 25.69 20.68
C SER A 167 16.19 25.79 19.38
N VAL A 168 16.85 25.93 18.22
CA VAL A 168 16.13 25.88 16.93
C VAL A 168 15.40 24.55 16.76
N PHE A 169 16.06 23.42 17.01
CA PHE A 169 15.43 22.10 16.92
C PHE A 169 14.32 21.88 17.96
N ARG A 170 14.41 22.52 19.12
CA ARG A 170 13.43 22.38 20.20
C ARG A 170 12.17 23.21 19.96
N TYR A 171 12.31 24.47 19.58
CA TYR A 171 11.20 25.43 19.60
C TYR A 171 10.56 25.69 18.23
N PHE A 172 11.25 25.38 17.13
CA PHE A 172 10.71 25.54 15.79
C PHE A 172 10.25 24.21 15.21
N ASP A 173 9.25 24.27 14.34
CA ASP A 173 8.70 23.08 13.68
C ASP A 173 9.34 22.86 12.30
N SER A 174 9.86 23.93 11.70
CA SER A 174 10.33 23.91 10.32
C SER A 174 11.50 24.86 10.08
N ILE A 175 12.45 24.39 9.26
CA ILE A 175 13.44 25.25 8.58
C ILE A 175 13.10 25.26 7.10
N TYR A 176 12.98 26.45 6.52
CA TYR A 176 12.79 26.61 5.09
C TYR A 176 14.06 27.16 4.46
N LEU A 177 14.56 26.46 3.46
CA LEU A 177 15.72 26.85 2.68
C LEU A 177 15.27 27.19 1.27
N ASN A 178 15.80 28.25 0.69
CA ASN A 178 15.65 28.54 -0.73
C ASN A 178 17.05 28.61 -1.32
N TRP A 179 17.35 27.74 -2.27
CA TRP A 179 18.69 27.56 -2.82
C TRP A 179 18.85 28.24 -4.17
N ASN A 180 19.97 28.92 -4.36
CA ASN A 180 20.31 29.57 -5.62
C ASN A 180 20.34 28.53 -6.75
N PRO A 181 19.50 28.65 -7.80
CA PRO A 181 19.47 27.69 -8.89
C PRO A 181 20.78 27.67 -9.69
N ALA A 182 21.60 28.72 -9.60
CA ALA A 182 22.92 28.78 -10.22
C ALA A 182 23.93 27.78 -9.64
N LEU A 183 23.61 27.11 -8.52
CA LEU A 183 24.37 25.97 -8.02
C LEU A 183 24.35 24.76 -8.98
N TRP A 184 23.47 24.77 -9.98
CA TRP A 184 23.26 23.69 -10.93
C TRP A 184 23.53 24.13 -12.36
N ASN A 185 24.20 23.28 -13.13
CA ASN A 185 24.56 23.55 -14.53
C ASN A 185 23.45 23.15 -15.52
N HIS A 186 22.55 22.26 -15.08
CA HIS A 186 21.51 21.70 -15.94
C HIS A 186 20.16 21.67 -15.21
N ARG A 187 19.11 21.99 -15.95
CA ARG A 187 17.71 21.98 -15.52
C ARG A 187 16.85 21.30 -16.58
N TYR A 188 15.94 20.45 -16.14
CA TYR A 188 14.97 19.75 -17.00
C TYR A 188 13.58 19.93 -16.41
N ASP A 189 12.62 20.44 -17.19
CA ASP A 189 11.27 20.72 -16.73
C ASP A 189 10.23 19.90 -17.51
N TRP A 190 9.31 19.27 -16.78
CA TRP A 190 8.12 18.63 -17.35
C TRP A 190 6.86 19.21 -16.73
N HIS A 191 6.00 19.75 -17.58
CA HIS A 191 4.68 20.25 -17.18
C HIS A 191 3.63 19.19 -17.45
N PHE A 192 2.77 18.92 -16.47
CA PHE A 192 1.70 17.95 -16.65
C PHE A 192 0.45 18.36 -15.89
N SER A 193 -0.68 17.95 -16.44
CA SER A 193 -1.99 18.04 -15.81
C SER A 193 -2.35 16.69 -15.23
N TRP A 194 -2.51 16.64 -13.92
CA TRP A 194 -3.06 15.51 -13.20
C TRP A 194 -4.57 15.72 -13.04
N SER A 195 -5.30 15.41 -14.11
CA SER A 195 -6.75 15.25 -14.04
C SER A 195 -7.08 13.85 -13.52
N GLN A 196 -8.33 13.63 -13.10
CA GLN A 196 -8.94 12.29 -13.17
C GLN A 196 -8.75 11.77 -14.60
N LEU A 197 -7.68 10.99 -14.77
CA LEU A 197 -7.29 10.20 -15.94
C LEU A 197 -7.93 10.58 -17.28
N SER A 198 -7.25 11.49 -17.99
CA SER A 198 -7.23 11.50 -19.46
C SER A 198 -5.85 12.05 -19.87
N VAL A 199 -5.07 11.42 -20.76
CA VAL A 199 -5.28 11.39 -22.22
C VAL A 199 -4.74 10.11 -22.93
N ILE A 200 -4.43 8.98 -22.27
CA ILE A 200 -3.88 7.81 -23.02
C ILE A 200 -4.87 6.64 -23.19
N THR A 201 -5.86 6.47 -22.32
CA THR A 201 -6.92 5.46 -22.50
C THR A 201 -8.24 6.00 -21.98
N LYS A 202 -9.35 5.53 -22.56
CA LYS A 202 -10.73 6.00 -22.32
C LYS A 202 -10.99 6.33 -20.83
N PRO A 203 -11.64 7.48 -20.51
CA PRO A 203 -11.87 7.98 -19.15
C PRO A 203 -12.88 7.15 -18.33
N SER A 204 -12.73 5.83 -18.33
CA SER A 204 -13.60 4.89 -17.61
C SER A 204 -12.88 3.64 -17.10
N THR A 205 -11.66 3.36 -17.57
CA THR A 205 -10.94 2.11 -17.26
C THR A 205 -9.87 2.23 -16.18
N THR A 206 -9.62 3.42 -15.62
CA THR A 206 -8.55 3.60 -14.62
C THR A 206 -8.94 4.48 -13.44
N ASP A 207 -10.10 5.16 -13.47
CA ASP A 207 -10.58 6.04 -12.38
C ASP A 207 -10.61 5.32 -11.03
N HIS A 208 -10.87 4.03 -11.09
CA HIS A 208 -10.92 3.17 -9.93
C HIS A 208 -9.52 3.03 -9.27
N LEU A 209 -8.43 3.18 -10.00
CA LEU A 209 -7.06 3.15 -9.45
C LEU A 209 -6.63 4.47 -8.80
N TRP A 210 -7.43 5.53 -8.92
CA TRP A 210 -7.13 6.83 -8.32
C TRP A 210 -7.21 6.80 -6.79
N ASN A 211 -6.23 7.40 -6.11
CA ASN A 211 -6.14 7.46 -4.65
C ASN A 211 -6.28 6.09 -3.95
N VAL A 212 -6.00 4.98 -4.65
CA VAL A 212 -5.94 3.66 -4.02
C VAL A 212 -4.59 3.54 -3.30
N PRO A 213 -4.57 3.31 -1.97
CA PRO A 213 -3.32 3.17 -1.24
C PRO A 213 -2.43 2.09 -1.85
N GLY A 214 -1.17 2.45 -2.02
CA GLY A 214 -0.17 1.55 -2.58
C GLY A 214 -0.22 1.34 -4.08
N CYS A 215 -1.14 1.99 -4.81
CA CYS A 215 -1.23 1.93 -6.27
C CYS A 215 -0.57 3.16 -6.92
N PHE A 216 0.37 2.92 -7.84
CA PHE A 216 1.05 3.95 -8.65
C PHE A 216 0.73 3.86 -10.15
N TRP A 217 -0.30 3.08 -10.52
CA TRP A 217 -0.63 2.84 -11.92
C TRP A 217 -0.94 4.12 -12.70
N GLY A 218 -1.78 4.99 -12.13
CA GLY A 218 -2.19 6.27 -12.74
C GLY A 218 -1.25 7.43 -12.44
N ASN A 219 -0.16 7.20 -11.71
CA ASN A 219 0.72 8.26 -11.24
C ASN A 219 1.70 8.67 -12.35
N PRO A 220 2.00 9.97 -12.50
CA PRO A 220 3.07 10.46 -13.38
C PRO A 220 4.43 9.91 -12.97
N GLN A 221 5.20 9.42 -13.94
CA GLN A 221 6.51 8.81 -13.70
C GLN A 221 7.54 9.29 -14.71
N TYR A 222 8.75 9.54 -14.21
CA TYR A 222 9.88 10.05 -14.98
C TYR A 222 11.13 9.21 -14.69
N LYS A 223 11.92 8.92 -15.71
CA LYS A 223 13.21 8.26 -15.58
C LYS A 223 14.32 9.31 -15.55
N LEU A 224 15.17 9.25 -14.53
CA LEU A 224 16.38 10.06 -14.41
C LEU A 224 17.59 9.16 -14.68
N ILE A 225 18.36 9.49 -15.71
CA ILE A 225 19.44 8.64 -16.23
C ILE A 225 20.76 9.40 -16.15
N ASN A 226 21.68 8.89 -15.33
CA ASN A 226 23.08 9.33 -15.34
C ASN A 226 23.85 8.50 -16.38
N LYS A 227 24.09 9.10 -17.54
CA LYS A 227 24.87 8.47 -18.63
C LYS A 227 26.38 8.59 -18.45
N SER A 228 26.84 9.38 -17.48
CA SER A 228 28.26 9.62 -17.25
C SER A 228 28.93 8.46 -16.50
N SER A 229 30.27 8.51 -16.48
CA SER A 229 31.10 7.58 -15.73
C SER A 229 31.29 7.96 -14.25
N THR A 230 30.73 9.07 -13.79
CA THR A 230 30.87 9.53 -12.39
C THR A 230 29.51 9.62 -11.71
N PRO A 231 29.42 9.32 -10.41
CA PRO A 231 28.23 9.64 -9.64
C PRO A 231 28.03 11.17 -9.62
N SER A 232 26.78 11.61 -9.47
CA SER A 232 26.48 13.03 -9.32
C SER A 232 25.18 13.24 -8.57
N LYS A 233 25.08 14.41 -7.91
CA LYS A 233 23.88 14.82 -7.20
C LYS A 233 22.81 15.26 -8.18
N ALA A 234 21.56 14.97 -7.86
CA ALA A 234 20.40 15.45 -8.57
C ALA A 234 19.31 15.85 -7.58
N TRP A 235 18.65 16.96 -7.86
CA TRP A 235 17.54 17.46 -7.06
C TRP A 235 16.27 17.47 -7.92
N ILE A 236 15.17 16.95 -7.38
CA ILE A 236 13.90 16.86 -8.07
C ILE A 236 12.88 17.69 -7.30
N LEU A 237 12.44 18.78 -7.91
CA LEU A 237 11.42 19.67 -7.38
C LEU A 237 10.09 19.38 -8.07
N LEU A 238 9.07 19.02 -7.29
CA LEU A 238 7.69 19.03 -7.75
C LEU A 238 7.03 20.34 -7.32
N SER A 239 6.37 21.02 -8.25
CA SER A 239 5.68 22.28 -8.03
C SER A 239 4.26 22.21 -8.57
N ARG A 240 3.27 22.30 -7.69
CA ARG A 240 1.86 22.42 -8.00
C ARG A 240 1.52 23.87 -8.36
N HIS A 241 0.68 24.04 -9.39
CA HIS A 241 0.21 25.35 -9.82
C HIS A 241 -1.11 25.68 -9.14
N LEU A 242 -1.12 26.76 -8.36
CA LEU A 242 -2.33 27.30 -7.73
C LEU A 242 -2.85 28.46 -8.56
N LEU A 243 -3.91 28.22 -9.34
CA LEU A 243 -4.35 29.15 -10.39
C LEU A 243 -5.59 29.96 -10.00
N ARG A 244 -6.45 29.46 -9.10
CA ARG A 244 -7.78 30.04 -8.85
C ARG A 244 -7.86 30.61 -7.45
N LYS A 245 -8.67 31.66 -7.29
CA LYS A 245 -8.94 32.30 -5.98
C LYS A 245 -9.43 31.30 -4.91
N LYS A 246 -10.23 30.31 -5.31
CA LYS A 246 -10.69 29.21 -4.44
C LYS A 246 -9.57 28.30 -3.96
N ASP A 247 -8.49 28.18 -4.74
CA ASP A 247 -7.30 27.41 -4.33
C ASP A 247 -6.57 28.11 -3.17
N PHE A 248 -6.91 29.38 -2.85
CA PHE A 248 -6.32 30.19 -1.78
C PHE A 248 -7.31 30.53 -0.64
N ASP A 249 -8.55 29.99 -0.65
CA ASP A 249 -9.54 30.29 0.40
C ASP A 249 -9.26 29.48 1.67
N ARG A 250 -9.18 30.16 2.82
CA ARG A 250 -8.84 29.59 4.14
C ARG A 250 -9.74 28.43 4.55
N LYS A 251 -11.03 28.44 4.17
CA LYS A 251 -11.97 27.36 4.51
C LYS A 251 -11.79 26.10 3.64
N THR A 252 -11.16 26.24 2.47
CA THR A 252 -10.90 25.15 1.52
C THR A 252 -9.45 24.67 1.54
N LEU A 253 -8.48 25.51 1.90
CA LEU A 253 -7.06 25.19 1.96
C LEU A 253 -6.74 24.11 3.00
N TRP A 254 -7.14 24.30 4.26
CA TRP A 254 -6.76 23.38 5.35
C TRP A 254 -7.45 22.01 5.28
N ASN A 255 -8.58 21.91 4.57
CA ASN A 255 -9.43 20.72 4.55
C ASN A 255 -9.58 20.06 3.16
N LYS A 256 -9.05 20.65 2.08
CA LYS A 256 -9.22 20.13 0.70
C LYS A 256 -7.97 20.24 -0.20
N SER A 257 -6.83 20.71 0.31
CA SER A 257 -5.63 20.91 -0.51
C SER A 257 -5.05 19.59 -1.01
N GLY A 258 -5.13 18.50 -0.24
CA GLY A 258 -4.51 17.22 -0.58
C GLY A 258 -2.98 17.30 -0.55
N HIS A 259 -2.35 16.18 -0.23
CA HIS A 259 -0.91 16.12 -0.05
C HIS A 259 -0.22 15.58 -1.31
N ILE A 260 1.01 16.01 -1.56
CA ILE A 260 1.86 15.55 -2.65
C ILE A 260 3.20 15.05 -2.13
N SER A 261 3.81 14.12 -2.84
CA SER A 261 5.11 13.54 -2.49
C SER A 261 5.84 13.03 -3.74
N LEU A 262 7.13 12.72 -3.57
CA LEU A 262 7.98 12.10 -4.57
C LEU A 262 8.54 10.79 -4.05
N TYR A 263 8.54 9.77 -4.91
CA TYR A 263 9.15 8.48 -4.65
C TYR A 263 10.23 8.21 -5.70
N VAL A 264 11.32 7.57 -5.29
CA VAL A 264 12.41 7.16 -6.17
C VAL A 264 12.61 5.66 -6.05
N PHE A 265 12.74 4.99 -7.19
CA PHE A 265 12.93 3.54 -7.30
C PHE A 265 14.17 3.22 -8.11
N ALA A 266 14.92 2.21 -7.69
CA ALA A 266 16.06 1.65 -8.41
C ALA A 266 15.63 0.62 -9.48
N THR A 267 14.66 0.97 -10.32
CA THR A 267 14.06 0.06 -11.33
C THR A 267 14.60 0.28 -12.74
N ASN A 268 15.76 0.93 -12.88
CA ASN A 268 16.42 1.21 -14.16
C ASN A 268 15.51 1.96 -15.16
N GLY A 269 14.76 2.94 -14.67
CA GLY A 269 13.84 3.75 -15.49
C GLY A 269 12.57 3.01 -15.94
N LYS A 270 12.28 1.82 -15.41
CA LYS A 270 11.06 1.07 -15.71
C LYS A 270 9.87 1.57 -14.88
N ARG A 271 8.67 1.42 -15.45
CA ARG A 271 7.39 1.77 -14.80
C ARG A 271 7.21 0.99 -13.50
N VAL A 272 6.72 1.68 -12.49
CA VAL A 272 6.40 1.14 -11.17
C VAL A 272 4.91 1.27 -10.90
N TYR A 273 4.26 0.21 -10.45
CA TYR A 273 2.82 0.20 -10.21
C TYR A 273 2.44 0.11 -8.73
N GLN A 274 3.40 -0.18 -7.86
CA GLN A 274 3.19 -0.32 -6.41
C GLN A 274 4.07 0.64 -5.63
N SER A 275 3.60 1.10 -4.46
CA SER A 275 4.37 2.01 -3.61
C SER A 275 5.50 1.33 -2.82
N SER A 276 5.47 0.00 -2.67
CA SER A 276 6.50 -0.76 -1.95
C SER A 276 7.78 -0.92 -2.78
N GLY A 277 8.93 -1.01 -2.11
CA GLY A 277 10.22 -1.20 -2.77
C GLY A 277 10.89 0.09 -3.26
N TYR A 278 10.50 1.24 -2.70
CA TYR A 278 11.16 2.51 -2.98
C TYR A 278 12.57 2.54 -2.40
N LEU A 279 13.48 3.22 -3.10
CA LEU A 279 14.82 3.55 -2.61
C LEU A 279 14.78 4.75 -1.67
N LYS A 280 14.05 5.79 -2.06
CA LYS A 280 13.87 7.01 -1.27
C LYS A 280 12.47 7.57 -1.48
N ARG A 281 11.90 8.17 -0.45
CA ARG A 281 10.58 8.81 -0.47
C ARG A 281 10.71 10.17 0.22
N GLY A 282 10.03 11.18 -0.31
CA GLY A 282 9.85 12.47 0.36
C GLY A 282 8.63 12.48 1.30
N PRO A 283 8.52 13.45 2.21
CA PRO A 283 7.33 13.62 3.04
C PRO A 283 6.10 13.88 2.16
N TYR A 284 4.91 13.57 2.69
CA TYR A 284 3.67 14.08 2.09
C TYR A 284 3.43 15.48 2.61
N VAL A 285 3.41 16.47 1.71
CA VAL A 285 3.24 17.87 2.06
C VAL A 285 1.98 18.43 1.41
N ASP A 286 1.30 19.33 2.11
CA ASP A 286 0.20 20.13 1.60
C ASP A 286 0.68 21.42 0.91
N SER A 287 1.96 21.75 1.07
CA SER A 287 2.65 22.86 0.39
C SER A 287 2.69 22.64 -1.13
N PRO A 288 2.68 23.71 -1.95
CA PRO A 288 2.68 23.56 -3.40
C PRO A 288 3.99 22.99 -3.95
N GLN A 289 5.08 23.07 -3.19
CA GLN A 289 6.40 22.59 -3.59
C GLN A 289 6.91 21.50 -2.65
N THR A 290 7.54 20.46 -3.22
CA THR A 290 8.33 19.48 -2.46
C THR A 290 9.60 19.14 -3.22
N LEU A 291 10.72 19.08 -2.51
CA LEU A 291 12.04 18.76 -3.05
C LEU A 291 12.49 17.38 -2.59
N LEU A 292 13.03 16.59 -3.51
CA LEU A 292 13.72 15.35 -3.19
C LEU A 292 15.15 15.40 -3.71
N ARG A 293 16.11 15.24 -2.79
CA ARG A 293 17.54 15.20 -3.10
C ARG A 293 18.05 13.77 -3.21
N LEU A 294 18.87 13.49 -4.20
CA LEU A 294 19.43 12.17 -4.43
C LEU A 294 20.85 12.23 -4.99
N GLU A 295 21.58 11.15 -4.80
CA GLU A 295 22.83 10.87 -5.50
C GLU A 295 22.54 9.79 -6.54
N VAL A 296 22.93 10.03 -7.80
CA VAL A 296 22.71 9.13 -8.92
C VAL A 296 24.04 8.51 -9.32
N PRO A 297 24.27 7.21 -9.06
CA PRO A 297 25.50 6.53 -9.43
C PRO A 297 25.77 6.59 -10.95
N ALA A 298 27.04 6.44 -11.32
CA ALA A 298 27.46 6.39 -12.71
C ALA A 298 26.71 5.29 -13.49
N LYS A 299 26.31 5.58 -14.73
CA LYS A 299 25.64 4.62 -15.64
C LYS A 299 24.39 3.95 -15.05
N THR A 300 23.64 4.66 -14.22
CA THR A 300 22.39 4.14 -13.63
C THR A 300 21.19 4.98 -14.04
N ALA A 301 20.01 4.37 -13.94
CA ALA A 301 18.73 5.05 -14.11
C ALA A 301 17.82 4.78 -12.91
N TYR A 302 17.14 5.82 -12.45
CA TYR A 302 16.10 5.74 -11.43
C TYR A 302 14.74 6.09 -12.01
N THR A 303 13.70 5.53 -11.42
CA THR A 303 12.31 5.91 -11.70
C THR A 303 11.79 6.79 -10.58
N VAL A 304 11.30 7.96 -10.95
CA VAL A 304 10.74 8.99 -10.07
C VAL A 304 9.23 8.95 -10.26
N VAL A 305 8.49 8.78 -9.18
CA VAL A 305 7.02 8.71 -9.18
C VAL A 305 6.47 9.88 -8.39
N VAL A 306 5.57 10.63 -9.02
CA VAL A 306 4.78 11.65 -8.32
C VAL A 306 3.65 10.95 -7.59
N SER A 307 3.49 11.22 -6.29
CA SER A 307 2.42 10.66 -5.47
C SER A 307 1.53 11.76 -4.90
N SER A 308 0.27 11.41 -4.66
CA SER A 308 -0.68 12.27 -3.99
C SER A 308 -1.53 11.48 -3.00
N GLN A 309 -1.96 12.14 -1.93
CA GLN A 309 -2.89 11.60 -0.96
C GLN A 309 -4.01 12.62 -0.70
N ASP A 310 -5.26 12.17 -0.75
CA ASP A 310 -6.45 13.01 -0.51
C ASP A 310 -6.51 14.26 -1.42
N LEU A 311 -5.84 14.21 -2.58
CA LEU A 311 -5.98 15.21 -3.63
C LEU A 311 -7.34 14.99 -4.30
N VAL A 312 -8.32 15.81 -3.93
CA VAL A 312 -9.73 15.61 -4.32
C VAL A 312 -9.98 16.14 -5.73
N PRO A 313 -10.49 15.30 -6.66
CA PRO A 313 -10.75 15.71 -8.05
C PRO A 313 -11.89 16.70 -8.28
N ALA A 314 -12.72 16.95 -7.26
CA ALA A 314 -14.11 17.39 -7.43
C ALA A 314 -14.31 18.76 -8.12
N GLU A 315 -13.28 19.60 -8.26
CA GLU A 315 -13.43 20.93 -8.89
C GLU A 315 -12.32 21.31 -9.90
N SER A 316 -11.30 20.47 -10.19
CA SER A 316 -10.26 20.81 -11.19
C SER A 316 -9.23 19.73 -11.51
N THR A 317 -8.78 19.76 -12.76
CA THR A 317 -7.44 19.31 -13.15
C THR A 317 -6.35 20.03 -12.35
N HIS A 318 -5.53 19.28 -11.61
CA HIS A 318 -4.36 19.83 -10.92
C HIS A 318 -3.20 19.94 -11.91
N SER A 319 -2.55 21.09 -12.00
CA SER A 319 -1.39 21.28 -12.87
C SER A 319 -0.11 21.29 -12.06
N PHE A 320 0.94 20.69 -12.61
CA PHE A 320 2.22 20.52 -11.95
C PHE A 320 3.37 20.78 -12.92
N THR A 321 4.52 21.08 -12.33
CA THR A 321 5.82 21.01 -12.98
C THR A 321 6.72 20.13 -12.12
N ILE A 322 7.40 19.18 -12.75
CA ILE A 322 8.51 18.46 -12.11
C ILE A 322 9.81 18.91 -12.77
N SER A 323 10.74 19.37 -11.95
CA SER A 323 12.01 19.95 -12.39
C SER A 323 13.16 19.13 -11.83
N ALA A 324 14.11 18.72 -12.66
CA ALA A 324 15.34 18.07 -12.22
C ALA A 324 16.52 19.04 -12.39
N PHE A 325 17.31 19.22 -11.33
CA PHE A 325 18.53 20.03 -11.30
C PHE A 325 19.74 19.13 -11.10
N THR A 326 20.73 19.22 -11.99
CA THR A 326 21.91 18.33 -11.99
C THR A 326 23.20 19.07 -12.30
N SER A 327 24.31 18.63 -11.69
CA SER A 327 25.63 19.28 -11.90
C SER A 327 26.28 18.84 -13.21
N ILE A 328 25.90 17.66 -13.69
CA ILE A 328 26.35 17.06 -14.96
C ILE A 328 25.16 16.84 -15.90
N PRO A 329 25.38 16.70 -17.21
CA PRO A 329 24.32 16.34 -18.14
C PRO A 329 23.71 14.98 -17.79
N MET A 330 22.40 14.95 -17.57
CA MET A 330 21.60 13.73 -17.38
C MET A 330 20.48 13.68 -18.43
N ALA A 331 19.74 12.57 -18.49
CA ALA A 331 18.47 12.53 -19.20
C ALA A 331 17.32 12.44 -18.18
N PHE A 332 16.32 13.29 -18.33
CA PHE A 332 15.13 13.29 -17.51
C PHE A 332 13.91 13.23 -18.42
N GLU A 333 13.30 12.05 -18.51
CA GLU A 333 12.31 11.71 -19.55
C GLU A 333 11.09 11.05 -18.90
N GLN A 334 9.94 11.07 -19.57
CA GLN A 334 8.79 10.30 -19.11
C GLN A 334 9.07 8.79 -19.20
N VAL A 335 8.55 8.02 -18.25
CA VAL A 335 8.67 6.55 -18.26
C VAL A 335 7.74 5.94 -19.31
N ASP A 336 8.26 4.98 -20.06
CA ASP A 336 7.49 4.26 -21.09
C ASP A 336 6.40 3.39 -20.45
N GLU A 337 5.24 3.27 -21.12
CA GLU A 337 4.14 2.38 -20.74
C GLU A 337 4.31 1.00 -21.39
N PRO A 338 4.77 -0.03 -20.66
CA PRO A 338 4.92 -1.37 -21.23
C PRO A 338 3.58 -2.07 -21.52
N TYR A 339 2.47 -1.61 -20.92
CA TYR A 339 1.15 -2.23 -21.05
C TYR A 339 0.12 -1.24 -21.59
N PRO A 340 0.18 -0.90 -22.90
CA PRO A 340 -0.69 0.11 -23.50
C PRO A 340 -2.17 -0.31 -23.55
N HIS A 341 -2.48 -1.60 -23.39
CA HIS A 341 -3.85 -2.12 -23.43
C HIS A 341 -4.33 -2.48 -22.03
N LEU A 342 -5.33 -1.74 -21.54
CA LEU A 342 -5.93 -1.93 -20.21
C LEU A 342 -7.34 -2.51 -20.31
N PHE A 343 -7.57 -3.56 -19.53
CA PHE A 343 -8.86 -4.24 -19.40
C PHE A 343 -9.26 -4.28 -17.95
N THR A 344 -10.55 -4.11 -17.66
CA THR A 344 -11.05 -4.13 -16.28
C THR A 344 -12.25 -5.04 -16.16
N VAL A 345 -12.35 -5.68 -15.01
CA VAL A 345 -13.54 -6.45 -14.62
C VAL A 345 -13.83 -6.18 -13.15
N LYS A 346 -15.08 -5.82 -12.86
CA LYS A 346 -15.56 -5.59 -11.49
C LYS A 346 -15.99 -6.91 -10.88
N GLY A 347 -15.77 -7.06 -9.58
CA GLY A 347 -16.19 -8.21 -8.80
C GLY A 347 -16.46 -7.83 -7.35
N SER A 348 -16.83 -8.80 -6.55
CA SER A 348 -17.04 -8.63 -5.12
C SER A 348 -16.86 -9.94 -4.38
N TRP A 349 -16.20 -9.91 -3.23
CA TRP A 349 -16.29 -11.00 -2.26
C TRP A 349 -17.61 -10.87 -1.52
N THR A 350 -18.45 -11.89 -1.63
CA THR A 350 -19.77 -11.99 -1.00
C THR A 350 -19.84 -13.26 -0.17
N ILE A 351 -20.95 -13.47 0.55
CA ILE A 351 -21.14 -14.69 1.35
C ILE A 351 -21.03 -15.99 0.53
N SER A 352 -21.42 -15.96 -0.76
CA SER A 352 -21.30 -17.11 -1.67
C SER A 352 -19.95 -17.15 -2.39
N ALA A 353 -19.27 -16.00 -2.53
CA ALA A 353 -18.06 -15.81 -3.33
C ALA A 353 -16.83 -15.46 -2.46
N THR A 354 -16.63 -16.19 -1.38
CA THR A 354 -15.47 -16.05 -0.50
C THR A 354 -14.90 -17.41 -0.17
N GLY A 355 -13.60 -17.58 -0.44
CA GLY A 355 -12.92 -18.87 -0.32
C GLY A 355 -11.72 -18.86 0.62
N GLY A 356 -11.28 -17.69 1.08
CA GLY A 356 -10.07 -17.54 1.89
C GLY A 356 -8.78 -17.80 1.11
N ASN A 357 -7.69 -18.02 1.84
CA ASN A 357 -6.36 -18.16 1.27
C ASN A 357 -6.12 -19.50 0.52
N THR A 358 -4.94 -19.66 -0.07
CA THR A 358 -4.57 -20.80 -0.93
C THR A 358 -4.59 -22.16 -0.22
N GLU A 359 -4.57 -22.19 1.10
CA GLU A 359 -4.62 -23.41 1.92
C GLU A 359 -6.07 -23.79 2.28
N SER A 360 -7.03 -22.90 2.03
CA SER A 360 -8.43 -23.13 2.30
C SER A 360 -9.05 -24.16 1.35
N ARG A 361 -9.82 -25.10 1.91
CA ARG A 361 -10.65 -26.06 1.16
C ARG A 361 -11.75 -25.38 0.33
N GLU A 362 -12.10 -24.15 0.70
CA GLU A 362 -13.09 -23.31 0.02
C GLU A 362 -12.44 -22.37 -1.00
N TYR A 363 -11.12 -22.43 -1.25
CA TYR A 363 -10.44 -21.51 -2.18
C TYR A 363 -11.10 -21.46 -3.56
N GLY A 364 -11.63 -22.60 -4.01
CA GLY A 364 -12.40 -22.74 -5.24
C GLY A 364 -13.68 -21.88 -5.33
N ARG A 365 -14.14 -21.26 -4.22
CA ARG A 365 -15.27 -20.32 -4.16
C ARG A 365 -14.87 -18.85 -4.34
N ASN A 366 -13.57 -18.54 -4.27
CA ASN A 366 -13.10 -17.20 -4.57
C ASN A 366 -13.52 -16.78 -5.99
N PRO A 367 -13.78 -15.50 -6.25
CA PRO A 367 -14.07 -15.01 -7.59
C PRO A 367 -12.94 -15.34 -8.57
N MET A 368 -13.32 -15.92 -9.71
CA MET A 368 -12.38 -16.29 -10.76
C MET A 368 -12.79 -15.70 -12.10
N PHE A 369 -11.80 -15.42 -12.93
CA PHE A 369 -11.99 -14.74 -14.20
C PHE A 369 -11.16 -15.46 -15.25
N LYS A 370 -11.75 -15.72 -16.40
CA LYS A 370 -11.07 -16.29 -17.55
C LYS A 370 -10.39 -15.18 -18.32
N ILE A 371 -9.11 -15.37 -18.63
CA ILE A 371 -8.37 -14.56 -19.59
C ILE A 371 -7.94 -15.42 -20.78
N SER A 372 -8.26 -14.98 -22.00
CA SER A 372 -7.91 -15.68 -23.24
C SER A 372 -6.91 -14.86 -24.05
N LEU A 373 -5.78 -15.47 -24.41
CA LEU A 373 -4.72 -14.85 -25.20
C LEU A 373 -4.67 -15.49 -26.58
N SER A 374 -4.85 -14.69 -27.62
CA SER A 374 -4.73 -15.11 -29.02
C SER A 374 -3.28 -15.29 -29.47
N GLN A 375 -2.35 -14.59 -28.81
CA GLN A 375 -0.91 -14.62 -29.07
C GLN A 375 -0.12 -14.43 -27.76
N PRO A 376 1.18 -14.76 -27.73
CA PRO A 376 1.99 -14.57 -26.54
C PRO A 376 2.01 -13.11 -26.05
N ALA A 377 1.91 -12.90 -24.74
CA ALA A 377 1.76 -11.57 -24.15
C ALA A 377 2.50 -11.42 -22.82
N ASN A 378 2.91 -10.20 -22.50
CA ASN A 378 3.30 -9.81 -21.15
C ASN A 378 2.09 -9.21 -20.45
N LEU A 379 1.81 -9.66 -19.23
CA LEU A 379 0.65 -9.26 -18.45
C LEU A 379 1.06 -8.64 -17.11
N GLN A 380 0.30 -7.62 -16.72
CA GLN A 380 0.33 -7.01 -15.40
C GLN A 380 -1.10 -7.02 -14.84
N ILE A 381 -1.32 -7.74 -13.75
CA ILE A 381 -2.66 -7.96 -13.19
C ILE A 381 -2.70 -7.30 -11.82
N GLY A 382 -3.46 -6.21 -11.71
CA GLY A 382 -3.73 -5.51 -10.46
C GLY A 382 -5.11 -5.86 -9.90
N LEU A 383 -5.22 -5.96 -8.59
CA LEU A 383 -6.45 -6.12 -7.84
C LEU A 383 -6.56 -4.95 -6.86
N SER A 384 -7.68 -4.23 -6.93
CA SER A 384 -7.91 -3.02 -6.13
C SER A 384 -9.27 -3.07 -5.42
N ILE A 385 -9.30 -2.64 -4.17
CA ILE A 385 -10.52 -2.31 -3.43
C ILE A 385 -10.67 -0.79 -3.48
N HIS A 386 -11.84 -0.32 -3.89
CA HIS A 386 -12.16 1.10 -3.86
C HIS A 386 -12.77 1.44 -2.51
N ALA A 387 -12.06 2.22 -1.71
CA ALA A 387 -12.70 2.94 -0.61
C ALA A 387 -13.68 3.93 -1.24
N LYS A 388 -14.97 3.89 -0.85
CA LYS A 388 -15.89 4.96 -1.22
C LYS A 388 -15.35 6.25 -0.56
N PRO A 389 -15.32 7.38 -1.28
CA PRO A 389 -15.09 8.66 -0.63
C PRO A 389 -16.09 8.81 0.51
N SER A 390 -15.66 9.34 1.66
CA SER A 390 -16.58 9.67 2.76
C SER A 390 -17.72 10.57 2.26
N GLU A 391 -18.88 10.58 2.94
CA GLU A 391 -20.02 11.45 2.58
C GLU A 391 -19.65 12.94 2.48
N ASP A 392 -18.61 13.35 3.21
CA ASP A 392 -18.05 14.71 3.15
C ASP A 392 -17.15 14.97 1.93
N GLY A 393 -16.85 13.94 1.12
CA GLY A 393 -15.92 13.98 -0.02
C GLY A 393 -14.45 14.21 0.37
N LYS A 394 -14.11 14.10 1.66
CA LYS A 394 -12.90 14.73 2.22
C LYS A 394 -11.70 13.82 2.42
N SER A 395 -11.85 12.50 2.47
CA SER A 395 -10.67 11.64 2.64
C SER A 395 -10.95 10.20 2.22
N VAL A 396 -10.19 9.73 1.25
CA VAL A 396 -10.01 8.29 1.08
C VAL A 396 -9.22 7.80 2.30
N GLY A 397 -8.24 8.57 2.78
CA GLY A 397 -7.43 8.25 3.97
C GLY A 397 -8.19 8.07 5.29
N LYS A 398 -9.30 8.79 5.51
CA LYS A 398 -10.13 8.70 6.73
C LYS A 398 -11.16 7.56 6.65
N ALA A 399 -11.69 7.29 5.45
CA ALA A 399 -12.42 6.05 5.19
C ALA A 399 -11.48 4.83 5.37
N ILE A 400 -10.25 4.90 4.84
CA ILE A 400 -9.20 3.90 5.02
C ILE A 400 -8.76 3.77 6.48
N ALA A 401 -8.65 4.84 7.26
CA ALA A 401 -8.26 4.77 8.67
C ALA A 401 -9.36 4.15 9.54
N ALA A 402 -10.63 4.48 9.28
CA ALA A 402 -11.78 3.83 9.92
C ALA A 402 -11.97 2.37 9.46
N GLU A 403 -11.61 2.06 8.21
CA GLU A 403 -11.65 0.72 7.62
C GLU A 403 -10.34 -0.06 7.80
N ASN A 404 -9.27 0.52 8.36
CA ASN A 404 -7.93 -0.11 8.43
C ASN A 404 -7.89 -1.28 9.42
N THR A 405 -8.89 -1.40 10.29
CA THR A 405 -9.09 -2.57 11.15
C THR A 405 -9.98 -3.64 10.52
N ALA A 406 -10.78 -3.32 9.48
CA ALA A 406 -11.77 -4.22 8.88
C ALA A 406 -11.57 -4.54 7.38
N SER A 407 -10.63 -3.85 6.70
CA SER A 407 -10.41 -4.04 5.25
C SER A 407 -9.81 -5.41 4.96
N PRO A 408 -10.31 -6.13 3.94
CA PRO A 408 -9.77 -7.42 3.55
C PRO A 408 -8.29 -7.34 3.17
N LEU A 409 -7.55 -8.35 3.59
CA LEU A 409 -6.23 -8.64 3.05
C LEU A 409 -6.44 -9.41 1.75
N ILE A 410 -5.95 -8.87 0.63
CA ILE A 410 -6.26 -9.34 -0.73
C ILE A 410 -5.03 -9.88 -1.44
N HIS A 411 -5.28 -10.83 -2.35
CA HIS A 411 -4.28 -11.50 -3.17
C HIS A 411 -4.83 -11.75 -4.58
N VAL A 412 -3.95 -11.68 -5.58
CA VAL A 412 -4.29 -12.00 -6.97
C VAL A 412 -3.29 -12.99 -7.56
N ALA A 413 -3.80 -14.00 -8.26
CA ALA A 413 -2.99 -15.00 -8.95
C ALA A 413 -3.46 -15.25 -10.37
N LEU A 414 -2.51 -15.55 -11.25
CA LEU A 414 -2.73 -16.06 -12.59
C LEU A 414 -2.35 -17.54 -12.63
N LEU A 415 -3.29 -18.38 -13.04
CA LEU A 415 -3.18 -19.83 -12.99
C LEU A 415 -3.29 -20.49 -14.37
N HIS A 416 -2.55 -21.57 -14.56
CA HIS A 416 -2.78 -22.55 -15.61
C HIS A 416 -4.10 -23.25 -15.30
N SER A 417 -4.97 -23.33 -16.31
CA SER A 417 -6.27 -23.97 -16.21
C SER A 417 -6.57 -24.71 -17.50
N ASP A 418 -7.37 -25.77 -17.40
CA ASP A 418 -7.88 -26.47 -18.58
C ASP A 418 -8.92 -25.59 -19.30
N GLY A 419 -8.47 -24.74 -20.22
CA GLY A 419 -9.34 -23.92 -21.07
C GLY A 419 -9.97 -22.69 -20.40
N GLY A 420 -9.41 -22.19 -19.29
CA GLY A 420 -9.97 -21.05 -18.54
C GLY A 420 -11.11 -21.45 -17.60
N LYS A 421 -11.12 -22.70 -17.14
CA LYS A 421 -12.12 -23.23 -16.19
C LYS A 421 -11.80 -22.83 -14.73
N ARG A 422 -12.81 -22.98 -13.86
CA ARG A 422 -12.66 -22.77 -12.41
C ARG A 422 -11.62 -23.73 -11.85
N VAL A 423 -10.73 -23.22 -11.00
CA VAL A 423 -9.67 -24.00 -10.37
C VAL A 423 -10.04 -24.24 -8.92
N HIS A 424 -10.39 -25.47 -8.56
CA HIS A 424 -10.80 -25.79 -7.20
C HIS A 424 -9.67 -26.26 -6.29
N THR A 425 -8.62 -26.82 -6.90
CA THR A 425 -7.45 -27.38 -6.23
C THR A 425 -6.22 -26.66 -6.72
N LEU A 426 -5.46 -26.07 -5.79
CA LEU A 426 -4.19 -25.44 -6.08
C LEU A 426 -3.05 -26.41 -5.82
N THR A 427 -2.31 -26.75 -6.87
CA THR A 427 -0.97 -27.31 -6.75
C THR A 427 0.03 -26.24 -7.16
N ARG A 428 1.26 -26.26 -6.61
CA ARG A 428 2.28 -25.24 -6.89
C ARG A 428 2.53 -25.05 -8.39
N ASN A 429 2.41 -26.12 -9.17
CA ASN A 429 2.65 -26.12 -10.62
C ASN A 429 1.59 -25.37 -11.43
N LYS A 430 0.44 -24.99 -10.83
CA LYS A 430 -0.59 -24.22 -11.52
C LYS A 430 -0.32 -22.71 -11.55
N PHE A 431 0.55 -22.17 -10.71
CA PHE A 431 0.79 -20.72 -10.69
C PHE A 431 1.69 -20.29 -11.84
N LEU A 432 1.22 -19.35 -12.68
CA LEU A 432 2.10 -18.59 -13.58
C LEU A 432 2.66 -17.36 -12.88
N ALA A 433 1.82 -16.68 -12.09
CA ALA A 433 2.19 -15.52 -11.31
C ALA A 433 1.26 -15.37 -10.11
N ASN A 434 1.76 -14.77 -9.03
CA ASN A 434 0.98 -14.41 -7.86
C ASN A 434 1.51 -13.09 -7.27
N SER A 435 0.74 -12.48 -6.37
CA SER A 435 1.08 -11.18 -5.81
C SER A 435 1.93 -11.24 -4.54
N GLY A 436 2.37 -12.44 -4.13
CA GLY A 436 3.09 -12.68 -2.89
C GLY A 436 2.19 -12.59 -1.66
N GLU A 437 2.63 -11.87 -0.64
CA GLU A 437 1.87 -11.67 0.60
C GLU A 437 0.52 -10.98 0.35
N TYR A 438 -0.45 -11.29 1.21
CA TYR A 438 -1.75 -10.63 1.18
C TYR A 438 -1.60 -9.19 1.66
N LYS A 439 -2.06 -8.22 0.86
CA LYS A 439 -1.91 -6.78 1.11
C LYS A 439 -3.26 -6.10 1.22
N ARG A 440 -3.32 -4.93 1.84
CA ARG A 440 -4.54 -4.10 1.89
C ARG A 440 -4.67 -3.26 0.62
N PHE A 441 -5.91 -2.99 0.20
CA PHE A 441 -6.33 -2.05 -0.85
C PHE A 441 -5.84 -2.32 -2.28
N PHE A 442 -4.56 -2.58 -2.48
CA PHE A 442 -3.99 -2.86 -3.79
C PHE A 442 -2.96 -3.97 -3.72
N THR A 443 -3.08 -4.92 -4.64
CA THR A 443 -2.06 -5.94 -4.87
C THR A 443 -1.93 -6.22 -6.36
N MET A 444 -0.82 -6.83 -6.76
CA MET A 444 -0.51 -6.97 -8.17
C MET A 444 0.47 -8.12 -8.43
N CYS A 445 0.34 -8.77 -9.58
CA CYS A 445 1.33 -9.73 -10.09
C CYS A 445 1.64 -9.46 -11.56
N SER A 446 2.82 -9.91 -12.02
CA SER A 446 3.27 -9.79 -13.40
C SER A 446 3.63 -11.15 -13.96
N ALA A 447 3.28 -11.41 -15.23
CA ALA A 447 3.68 -12.59 -15.97
C ALA A 447 4.27 -12.18 -17.32
N GLN A 448 5.45 -12.69 -17.65
CA GLN A 448 6.15 -12.38 -18.89
C GLN A 448 6.05 -13.56 -19.86
N GLN A 449 5.97 -13.27 -21.15
CA GLN A 449 5.94 -14.26 -22.24
C GLN A 449 4.88 -15.34 -22.04
N VAL A 450 3.71 -14.97 -21.54
CA VAL A 450 2.59 -15.90 -21.34
C VAL A 450 2.16 -16.41 -22.72
N PRO A 451 2.20 -17.73 -22.97
CA PRO A 451 1.82 -18.29 -24.27
C PRO A 451 0.36 -18.00 -24.65
N ARG A 452 0.01 -18.24 -25.92
CA ARG A 452 -1.40 -18.26 -26.33
C ARG A 452 -2.15 -19.35 -25.55
N GLY A 453 -3.38 -19.08 -25.15
CA GLY A 453 -4.18 -20.02 -24.38
C GLY A 453 -5.19 -19.33 -23.47
N ALA A 454 -5.89 -20.12 -22.68
CA ALA A 454 -6.85 -19.64 -21.69
C ALA A 454 -6.34 -19.92 -20.28
N TYR A 455 -6.39 -18.89 -19.44
CA TYR A 455 -5.87 -18.90 -18.08
C TYR A 455 -6.94 -18.41 -17.11
N THR A 456 -6.74 -18.66 -15.82
CA THR A 456 -7.67 -18.27 -14.78
C THR A 456 -7.00 -17.28 -13.83
N ILE A 457 -7.58 -16.10 -13.69
CA ILE A 457 -7.23 -15.12 -12.66
C ILE A 457 -8.09 -15.39 -11.43
N VAL A 458 -7.49 -15.45 -10.25
CA VAL A 458 -8.21 -15.63 -8.98
C VAL A 458 -7.96 -14.43 -8.09
N ALA A 459 -9.04 -13.85 -7.55
CA ALA A 459 -9.00 -12.81 -6.54
C ALA A 459 -9.42 -13.41 -5.19
N SER A 460 -8.51 -13.48 -4.24
CA SER A 460 -8.75 -14.12 -2.93
C SER A 460 -8.53 -13.16 -1.77
N THR A 461 -9.23 -13.42 -0.67
CA THR A 461 -9.02 -12.80 0.64
C THR A 461 -8.22 -13.73 1.55
N TYR A 462 -7.64 -13.21 2.62
CA TYR A 462 -6.87 -14.04 3.55
C TYR A 462 -7.78 -15.04 4.30
N THR A 463 -8.95 -14.59 4.76
CA THR A 463 -9.98 -15.40 5.41
C THR A 463 -11.27 -15.43 4.59
N SER A 464 -12.11 -16.45 4.81
CA SER A 464 -13.36 -16.68 4.08
C SER A 464 -14.57 -15.90 4.61
N ASP A 465 -14.37 -14.95 5.51
CA ASP A 465 -15.41 -14.11 6.13
C ASP A 465 -15.24 -12.62 5.79
N GLN A 466 -14.36 -12.33 4.82
CA GLN A 466 -14.09 -10.98 4.35
C GLN A 466 -14.91 -10.65 3.10
N TYR A 467 -15.56 -9.49 3.10
CA TYR A 467 -16.44 -9.04 2.03
C TYR A 467 -16.05 -7.63 1.58
N ALA A 468 -15.88 -7.45 0.27
CA ALA A 468 -15.68 -6.13 -0.32
C ALA A 468 -15.91 -6.16 -1.84
N PRO A 469 -16.39 -5.06 -2.45
CA PRO A 469 -16.28 -4.87 -3.89
C PRO A 469 -14.82 -4.64 -4.29
N PHE A 470 -14.44 -5.11 -5.47
CA PHE A 470 -13.11 -4.92 -6.03
C PHE A 470 -13.14 -4.77 -7.55
N THR A 471 -12.02 -4.31 -8.10
CA THR A 471 -11.78 -4.29 -9.55
C THR A 471 -10.45 -4.96 -9.86
N ILE A 472 -10.47 -5.88 -10.83
CA ILE A 472 -9.27 -6.43 -11.46
C ILE A 472 -8.94 -5.57 -12.69
N THR A 473 -7.68 -5.18 -12.80
CA THR A 473 -7.11 -4.48 -13.94
C THR A 473 -6.05 -5.35 -14.59
N VAL A 474 -6.16 -5.58 -15.88
CA VAL A 474 -5.17 -6.32 -16.68
C VAL A 474 -4.54 -5.35 -17.67
N GLY A 475 -3.28 -5.01 -17.44
CA GLY A 475 -2.39 -4.42 -18.44
C GLY A 475 -1.78 -5.51 -19.31
N SER A 476 -1.85 -5.33 -20.63
CA SER A 476 -1.33 -6.28 -21.61
C SER A 476 -0.43 -5.57 -22.62
N SER A 477 0.63 -6.25 -23.06
CA SER A 477 1.47 -5.81 -24.17
C SER A 477 0.80 -5.97 -25.53
N VAL A 478 -0.34 -6.67 -25.59
CA VAL A 478 -1.13 -6.93 -26.82
C VAL A 478 -2.61 -6.62 -26.58
N PRO A 479 -3.38 -6.23 -27.61
CA PRO A 479 -4.80 -6.00 -27.45
C PRO A 479 -5.54 -7.30 -27.15
N LEU A 480 -6.48 -7.24 -26.20
CA LEU A 480 -7.46 -8.30 -25.92
C LEU A 480 -8.84 -7.87 -26.45
N GLY A 481 -9.62 -8.84 -26.92
CA GLY A 481 -11.02 -8.67 -27.28
C GLY A 481 -11.92 -8.53 -26.06
N GLN A 482 -13.14 -8.02 -26.26
CA GLN A 482 -14.11 -7.83 -25.17
C GLN A 482 -14.53 -9.15 -24.50
N SER A 483 -14.51 -10.26 -25.24
CA SER A 483 -14.79 -11.61 -24.75
C SER A 483 -13.61 -12.29 -24.07
N ASP A 484 -12.41 -11.69 -24.13
CA ASP A 484 -11.19 -12.35 -23.68
C ASP A 484 -11.01 -12.27 -22.16
N LEU A 485 -11.68 -11.32 -21.49
CA LEU A 485 -11.71 -11.22 -20.02
C LEU A 485 -13.16 -11.36 -19.53
N THR A 486 -13.50 -12.52 -18.96
CA THR A 486 -14.86 -12.84 -18.54
C THR A 486 -14.90 -13.41 -17.13
N VAL A 487 -15.98 -13.20 -16.40
CA VAL A 487 -16.21 -13.81 -15.08
C VAL A 487 -16.45 -15.30 -15.28
N ILE A 488 -15.78 -16.15 -14.50
CA ILE A 488 -16.11 -17.57 -14.39
C ILE A 488 -17.20 -17.68 -13.32
N PRO A 489 -18.43 -18.09 -13.66
CA PRO A 489 -19.51 -18.20 -12.69
C PRO A 489 -19.10 -19.03 -11.46
N ASN A 490 -19.67 -18.70 -10.32
CA ASN A 490 -19.53 -19.56 -9.14
C ASN A 490 -20.19 -20.91 -9.42
N GLU A 491 -19.76 -21.92 -8.68
CA GLU A 491 -20.20 -23.31 -8.89
C GLU A 491 -21.72 -23.47 -8.72
N ASP A 492 -22.31 -22.68 -7.82
CA ASP A 492 -23.74 -22.64 -7.50
C ASP A 492 -24.55 -21.70 -8.43
N ALA A 493 -23.90 -21.00 -9.37
CA ALA A 493 -24.57 -20.01 -10.20
C ALA A 493 -25.64 -20.65 -11.08
N GLY A 494 -26.91 -20.32 -10.80
CA GLY A 494 -28.06 -20.85 -11.54
C GLY A 494 -28.44 -22.29 -11.19
N LEU A 495 -27.85 -22.88 -10.13
CA LEU A 495 -28.16 -24.23 -9.65
C LEU A 495 -28.83 -24.20 -8.27
N HIS A 496 -29.59 -25.24 -7.97
CA HIS A 496 -30.11 -25.52 -6.63
C HIS A 496 -29.04 -26.17 -5.77
N THR A 497 -28.84 -25.64 -4.57
CA THR A 497 -27.90 -26.19 -3.59
C THR A 497 -28.66 -26.98 -2.51
N THR A 498 -28.29 -28.24 -2.33
CA THR A 498 -28.78 -29.07 -1.23
C THR A 498 -27.58 -29.62 -0.47
N SER A 499 -27.56 -29.43 0.86
CA SER A 499 -26.45 -29.88 1.71
C SER A 499 -26.94 -30.81 2.82
N SER A 500 -26.08 -31.76 3.21
CA SER A 500 -26.30 -32.69 4.32
C SER A 500 -24.98 -33.00 5.00
N THR A 501 -25.00 -33.15 6.32
CA THR A 501 -23.84 -33.52 7.13
C THR A 501 -23.97 -34.96 7.58
N CYS A 502 -22.96 -35.78 7.30
CA CYS A 502 -22.84 -37.11 7.86
C CYS A 502 -22.05 -37.07 9.16
N GLN A 503 -22.60 -37.67 10.21
CA GLN A 503 -21.91 -37.90 11.49
C GLN A 503 -21.70 -39.39 11.78
N VAL A 504 -22.07 -40.27 10.84
CA VAL A 504 -21.95 -41.72 11.01
C VAL A 504 -20.47 -42.12 10.95
N PRO A 505 -19.88 -42.68 12.02
CA PRO A 505 -18.48 -43.07 12.04
C PRO A 505 -18.31 -44.44 11.37
N ALA A 506 -18.45 -44.47 10.05
CA ALA A 506 -18.36 -45.67 9.23
C ALA A 506 -17.26 -45.55 8.16
N LYS A 507 -16.73 -46.69 7.71
CA LYS A 507 -15.80 -46.70 6.56
C LYS A 507 -16.51 -46.23 5.29
N THR A 508 -17.71 -46.77 5.06
CA THR A 508 -18.56 -46.42 3.92
C THR A 508 -19.93 -45.98 4.43
N SER A 509 -20.36 -44.80 4.00
CA SER A 509 -21.66 -44.21 4.34
C SER A 509 -22.46 -43.93 3.08
N SER A 510 -23.77 -44.16 3.12
CA SER A 510 -24.65 -43.83 1.99
C SER A 510 -25.90 -43.06 2.42
N ILE A 511 -26.47 -42.34 1.47
CA ILE A 511 -27.72 -41.59 1.65
C ILE A 511 -28.55 -41.68 0.37
N ARG A 512 -29.86 -41.87 0.51
CA ARG A 512 -30.78 -41.92 -0.64
C ARG A 512 -31.07 -40.51 -1.14
N LEU A 513 -30.95 -40.34 -2.46
CA LEU A 513 -31.33 -39.12 -3.15
C LEU A 513 -32.74 -39.25 -3.71
N TYR A 514 -33.50 -38.16 -3.66
CA TYR A 514 -34.84 -38.06 -4.25
C TYR A 514 -34.92 -36.85 -5.17
N MET A 515 -35.40 -37.07 -6.39
CA MET A 515 -35.64 -36.03 -7.39
C MET A 515 -36.83 -36.41 -8.26
N THR A 516 -37.55 -35.41 -8.77
CA THR A 516 -38.78 -35.63 -9.57
C THR A 516 -38.54 -35.59 -11.07
N ARG A 517 -37.36 -35.12 -11.50
CA ARG A 517 -36.96 -34.98 -12.90
C ARG A 517 -35.51 -35.39 -13.07
N LEU A 518 -35.15 -35.73 -14.32
CA LEU A 518 -33.74 -35.91 -14.67
C LEU A 518 -33.01 -34.60 -14.38
N SER A 519 -31.97 -34.69 -13.57
CA SER A 519 -31.24 -33.53 -13.07
C SER A 519 -29.77 -33.71 -13.37
N LYS A 520 -29.14 -32.69 -13.95
CA LYS A 520 -27.68 -32.68 -14.06
C LYS A 520 -27.11 -31.97 -12.84
N GLY A 521 -26.16 -32.60 -12.16
CA GLY A 521 -25.64 -32.09 -10.90
C GLY A 521 -24.15 -32.29 -10.71
N LYS A 522 -23.62 -31.54 -9.75
CA LYS A 522 -22.26 -31.64 -9.23
C LYS A 522 -22.36 -32.03 -7.77
N ILE A 523 -21.48 -32.92 -7.33
CA ILE A 523 -21.49 -33.38 -5.95
C ILE A 523 -20.12 -33.14 -5.34
N ARG A 524 -20.11 -32.41 -4.22
CA ARG A 524 -18.91 -32.13 -3.45
C ARG A 524 -19.06 -32.74 -2.06
N VAL A 525 -18.03 -33.45 -1.61
CA VAL A 525 -17.92 -33.97 -0.25
C VAL A 525 -16.67 -33.38 0.38
N ALA A 526 -16.80 -32.80 1.56
CA ALA A 526 -15.69 -32.20 2.31
C ALA A 526 -15.72 -32.69 3.76
N LYS A 527 -14.59 -33.18 4.27
CA LYS A 527 -14.43 -33.55 5.68
C LYS A 527 -14.25 -32.32 6.57
N LYS A 528 -14.52 -32.48 7.88
CA LYS A 528 -14.18 -31.46 8.90
C LYS A 528 -12.77 -31.62 9.48
N SER A 529 -12.19 -32.82 9.44
CA SER A 529 -10.82 -33.12 9.91
C SER A 529 -9.82 -33.34 8.75
N SER A 530 -8.52 -33.33 9.03
CA SER A 530 -7.42 -33.72 8.12
C SER A 530 -6.99 -35.18 8.36
N GLY A 531 -6.36 -35.83 7.38
CA GLY A 531 -5.68 -37.13 7.55
C GLY A 531 -6.18 -38.30 6.69
N GLU A 532 -7.31 -38.16 5.97
CA GLU A 532 -7.95 -39.27 5.24
C GLU A 532 -8.42 -38.87 3.84
N TYR A 533 -8.28 -39.78 2.88
CA TYR A 533 -8.80 -39.61 1.53
C TYR A 533 -10.28 -40.00 1.47
N LEU A 534 -11.05 -39.27 0.67
CA LEU A 534 -12.46 -39.56 0.41
C LEU A 534 -12.64 -40.04 -1.01
N ARG A 535 -13.52 -41.03 -1.16
CA ARG A 535 -14.04 -41.49 -2.44
C ARG A 535 -15.55 -41.26 -2.46
N ILE A 536 -16.08 -40.89 -3.60
CA ILE A 536 -17.50 -40.57 -3.75
C ILE A 536 -18.03 -41.28 -4.99
N GLY A 537 -19.20 -41.90 -4.87
CA GLY A 537 -19.88 -42.52 -6.00
C GLY A 537 -21.39 -42.35 -5.94
N VAL A 538 -22.00 -42.36 -7.11
CA VAL A 538 -23.47 -42.40 -7.26
C VAL A 538 -23.84 -43.77 -7.80
N TRP A 539 -24.69 -44.47 -7.05
CA TRP A 539 -25.21 -45.78 -7.39
C TRP A 539 -26.66 -45.66 -7.80
N GLU A 540 -27.02 -46.34 -8.88
CA GLU A 540 -28.39 -46.47 -9.36
C GLU A 540 -28.73 -47.95 -9.42
N ASN A 541 -29.74 -48.38 -8.68
CA ASN A 541 -30.23 -49.77 -8.67
C ASN A 541 -29.14 -50.79 -8.32
N GLY A 542 -28.28 -50.44 -7.35
CA GLY A 542 -27.13 -51.27 -6.95
C GLY A 542 -25.97 -51.30 -7.95
N ARG A 543 -26.03 -50.55 -9.06
CA ARG A 543 -24.94 -50.40 -10.02
C ARG A 543 -24.23 -49.08 -9.84
N LYS A 544 -22.90 -49.13 -9.85
CA LYS A 544 -22.03 -47.95 -9.79
C LYS A 544 -22.12 -47.22 -11.12
N ARG A 545 -22.54 -45.95 -11.10
CA ARG A 545 -22.73 -45.18 -12.34
C ARG A 545 -21.71 -44.07 -12.49
N TRP A 546 -21.41 -43.38 -11.40
CA TRP A 546 -20.44 -42.30 -11.36
C TRP A 546 -19.53 -42.50 -10.18
N VAL A 547 -18.23 -42.34 -10.37
CA VAL A 547 -17.27 -42.47 -9.28
C VAL A 547 -16.13 -41.47 -9.45
N ALA A 548 -15.73 -40.85 -8.35
CA ALA A 548 -14.52 -40.06 -8.25
C ALA A 548 -13.73 -40.50 -7.02
N GLY A 549 -12.40 -40.46 -7.13
CA GLY A 549 -11.49 -40.96 -6.09
C GLY A 549 -10.90 -42.35 -6.35
N GLY A 550 -10.82 -42.79 -7.61
CA GLY A 550 -10.15 -44.05 -7.99
C GLY A 550 -10.88 -45.31 -7.51
N TRP A 551 -11.99 -45.65 -8.16
CA TRP A 551 -12.67 -46.96 -8.01
C TRP A 551 -12.39 -47.92 -9.17
N ASP A 552 -11.52 -47.56 -10.12
CA ASP A 552 -11.07 -48.44 -11.18
C ASP A 552 -9.63 -48.87 -10.93
N ASP A 553 -9.40 -50.18 -10.93
CA ASP A 553 -8.07 -50.78 -11.04
C ASP A 553 -7.46 -50.55 -12.45
N ASP A 554 -8.24 -50.01 -13.41
CA ASP A 554 -7.87 -49.92 -14.83
C ASP A 554 -7.83 -48.49 -15.44
N VAL A 555 -8.08 -47.41 -14.69
CA VAL A 555 -7.97 -46.04 -15.22
C VAL A 555 -6.66 -45.39 -14.79
N ALA A 556 -5.61 -45.75 -15.52
CA ALA A 556 -4.39 -44.95 -15.59
C ALA A 556 -4.65 -43.71 -16.47
N GLY A 557 -4.74 -42.54 -15.84
CA GLY A 557 -4.54 -41.26 -16.53
C GLY A 557 -5.63 -40.21 -16.31
N GLY A 558 -5.37 -39.30 -15.39
CA GLY A 558 -6.07 -38.02 -15.27
C GLY A 558 -5.48 -37.24 -14.10
N ASP A 559 -4.89 -36.08 -14.37
CA ASP A 559 -4.32 -35.13 -13.40
C ASP A 559 -5.42 -34.42 -12.58
N ASP A 560 -6.40 -35.21 -12.10
CA ASP A 560 -7.57 -34.74 -11.37
C ASP A 560 -7.19 -34.58 -9.89
N GLY A 561 -6.60 -33.43 -9.60
CA GLY A 561 -6.02 -33.05 -8.32
C GLY A 561 -6.81 -33.53 -7.09
N PHE A 562 -6.31 -34.63 -6.51
CA PHE A 562 -6.71 -35.13 -5.20
C PHE A 562 -6.37 -34.08 -4.13
N VAL A 563 -7.39 -33.63 -3.39
CA VAL A 563 -7.21 -32.81 -2.19
C VAL A 563 -7.56 -33.65 -0.99
N GLU A 564 -6.63 -33.71 -0.04
CA GLU A 564 -6.87 -34.38 1.23
C GLU A 564 -8.16 -33.85 1.88
N GLY A 565 -9.11 -34.76 2.12
CA GLY A 565 -10.41 -34.44 2.71
C GLY A 565 -11.46 -33.78 1.80
N VAL A 566 -11.28 -33.66 0.47
CA VAL A 566 -12.33 -33.19 -0.46
C VAL A 566 -12.41 -34.07 -1.71
N ALA A 567 -13.62 -34.57 -2.02
CA ALA A 567 -13.92 -35.31 -3.24
C ALA A 567 -15.02 -34.61 -4.07
N ARG A 568 -14.92 -34.68 -5.40
CA ARG A 568 -15.86 -34.01 -6.32
C ARG A 568 -16.26 -34.94 -7.47
N LEU A 569 -17.53 -34.88 -7.84
CA LEU A 569 -18.07 -35.41 -9.09
C LEU A 569 -18.61 -34.24 -9.91
N GLU A 570 -18.07 -34.09 -11.11
CA GLU A 570 -18.54 -33.11 -12.10
C GLU A 570 -19.51 -33.76 -13.08
N ASP A 571 -20.53 -33.02 -13.51
CA ASP A 571 -21.43 -33.40 -14.61
C ASP A 571 -22.15 -34.77 -14.46
N VAL A 572 -22.71 -35.03 -13.27
CA VAL A 572 -23.47 -36.25 -12.95
C VAL A 572 -24.92 -36.16 -13.43
N ASP A 573 -25.38 -37.15 -14.18
CA ASP A 573 -26.81 -37.31 -14.50
C ASP A 573 -27.54 -38.08 -13.39
N LEU A 574 -28.33 -37.37 -12.60
CA LEU A 574 -29.18 -37.91 -11.53
C LEU A 574 -30.60 -38.18 -12.05
N ARG A 575 -31.01 -39.44 -12.04
CA ARG A 575 -32.32 -39.87 -12.58
C ARG A 575 -33.40 -39.88 -11.50
N PRO A 576 -34.64 -39.47 -11.83
CA PRO A 576 -35.75 -39.61 -10.91
C PRO A 576 -36.11 -41.09 -10.76
N ASP A 577 -36.51 -41.47 -9.55
CA ASP A 577 -37.00 -42.81 -9.25
C ASP A 577 -38.19 -43.12 -10.18
N ARG A 578 -38.00 -44.07 -11.11
CA ARG A 578 -39.09 -44.65 -11.90
C ARG A 578 -39.32 -46.07 -11.40
N GLU A 579 -40.42 -46.26 -10.69
CA GLU A 579 -41.10 -47.50 -10.23
C GLU A 579 -40.25 -48.64 -9.59
N VAL A 580 -38.93 -48.76 -9.80
CA VAL A 580 -38.05 -49.80 -9.22
C VAL A 580 -36.59 -49.30 -9.04
N GLY A 581 -36.29 -48.01 -9.19
CA GLY A 581 -34.91 -47.53 -9.12
C GLY A 581 -34.63 -46.57 -7.99
N GLU A 582 -33.65 -46.89 -7.13
CA GLU A 582 -33.18 -46.03 -6.05
C GLU A 582 -31.82 -45.44 -6.42
N THR A 583 -31.71 -44.10 -6.36
CA THR A 583 -30.44 -43.39 -6.51
C THR A 583 -29.81 -43.16 -5.14
N TRP A 584 -28.61 -43.69 -4.94
CA TRP A 584 -27.85 -43.59 -3.69
C TRP A 584 -26.55 -42.82 -3.92
N LEU A 585 -26.25 -41.91 -3.01
CA LEU A 585 -24.93 -41.31 -2.90
C LEU A 585 -24.13 -42.10 -1.88
N VAL A 586 -22.92 -42.51 -2.25
CA VAL A 586 -22.02 -43.30 -1.41
C VAL A 586 -20.71 -42.57 -1.23
N VAL A 587 -20.25 -42.48 0.01
CA VAL A 587 -18.99 -41.87 0.40
C VAL A 587 -18.17 -42.91 1.16
N ASP A 588 -16.94 -43.12 0.73
CA ASP A 588 -16.01 -44.08 1.31
C ASP A 588 -14.75 -43.35 1.81
N SER A 589 -14.26 -43.76 2.99
CA SER A 589 -13.10 -43.17 3.65
C SER A 589 -11.92 -44.12 3.63
N MET A 590 -10.76 -43.61 3.24
CA MET A 590 -9.51 -44.36 3.21
C MET A 590 -8.40 -43.68 4.01
N VAL A 591 -7.63 -44.49 4.73
CA VAL A 591 -6.43 -44.07 5.44
C VAL A 591 -5.23 -44.24 4.50
N ASN A 592 -4.30 -43.30 4.53
CA ASN A 592 -3.08 -43.38 3.74
C ASN A 592 -2.12 -44.41 4.38
N GLU A 593 -2.07 -45.64 3.87
CA GLU A 593 -1.18 -46.70 4.40
C GLU A 593 0.32 -46.48 4.10
N GLY A 594 0.70 -45.30 3.58
CA GLY A 594 2.03 -45.03 3.02
C GLY A 594 3.11 -44.46 3.96
N PHE A 595 2.82 -44.09 5.22
CA PHE A 595 3.86 -43.62 6.15
C PHE A 595 3.60 -44.17 7.56
N GLY A 596 4.53 -45.00 8.04
CA GLY A 596 4.43 -45.72 9.32
C GLY A 596 4.42 -44.81 10.55
N GLY A 597 3.24 -44.38 10.97
CA GLY A 597 2.97 -43.77 12.28
C GLY A 597 1.77 -44.45 12.92
N GLY A 598 1.99 -45.16 14.03
CA GLY A 598 0.97 -45.92 14.77
C GLY A 598 -0.06 -45.04 15.48
N GLY A 599 -1.02 -44.51 14.73
CA GLY A 599 -2.27 -43.92 15.23
C GLY A 599 -3.49 -44.76 14.83
N ASP A 600 -4.54 -44.74 15.65
CA ASP A 600 -5.74 -45.61 15.61
C ASP A 600 -6.17 -46.09 14.20
N ALA A 601 -5.93 -47.36 13.93
CA ALA A 601 -6.13 -48.05 12.65
C ALA A 601 -7.59 -48.45 12.38
N SER A 602 -8.57 -47.57 12.63
CA SER A 602 -9.99 -47.93 12.45
C SER A 602 -10.57 -47.62 11.06
N GLY A 603 -9.92 -46.77 10.25
CA GLY A 603 -10.34 -46.47 8.87
C GLY A 603 -11.77 -45.92 8.72
N ARG A 604 -12.37 -45.41 9.80
CA ARG A 604 -13.73 -44.87 9.83
C ARG A 604 -13.70 -43.39 9.49
N ALA A 605 -14.58 -42.96 8.58
CA ALA A 605 -14.70 -41.55 8.23
C ALA A 605 -15.07 -40.70 9.45
N GLY A 606 -14.28 -39.67 9.74
CA GLY A 606 -14.76 -38.53 10.54
C GLY A 606 -15.92 -37.79 9.85
N ALA A 607 -16.65 -36.96 10.60
CA ALA A 607 -17.80 -36.21 10.08
C ALA A 607 -17.48 -35.42 8.80
N PHE A 608 -18.37 -35.49 7.82
CA PHE A 608 -18.20 -34.85 6.52
C PHE A 608 -19.49 -34.17 6.04
N ASP A 609 -19.33 -33.12 5.25
CA ASP A 609 -20.40 -32.35 4.64
C ASP A 609 -20.49 -32.70 3.15
N VAL A 610 -21.72 -32.91 2.69
CA VAL A 610 -22.06 -33.17 1.30
C VAL A 610 -22.86 -32.00 0.77
N THR A 611 -22.51 -31.54 -0.42
CA THR A 611 -23.24 -30.51 -1.15
C THR A 611 -23.51 -31.00 -2.57
N ILE A 612 -24.78 -30.98 -2.98
CA ILE A 612 -25.25 -31.27 -4.33
C ILE A 612 -25.70 -29.95 -4.95
N LEU A 613 -25.14 -29.63 -6.12
CA LEU A 613 -25.51 -28.48 -6.94
C LEU A 613 -26.16 -29.02 -8.21
N SER A 614 -27.45 -28.76 -8.45
CA SER A 614 -28.16 -29.34 -9.60
C SER A 614 -29.14 -28.38 -10.26
N ASP A 615 -29.42 -28.60 -11.54
CA ASP A 615 -30.36 -27.79 -12.34
C ASP A 615 -31.82 -27.88 -11.85
N ASN A 616 -32.16 -28.94 -11.12
CA ASN A 616 -33.44 -29.14 -10.44
C ASN A 616 -33.23 -29.48 -8.96
N VAL A 617 -34.29 -29.41 -8.16
CA VAL A 617 -34.24 -29.73 -6.73
C VAL A 617 -33.98 -31.22 -6.51
N VAL A 618 -32.84 -31.54 -5.92
CA VAL A 618 -32.50 -32.87 -5.37
C VAL A 618 -32.62 -32.81 -3.85
N LYS A 619 -33.29 -33.80 -3.24
CA LYS A 619 -33.48 -33.89 -1.79
C LYS A 619 -32.77 -35.13 -1.25
N PHE A 620 -32.33 -35.06 0.00
CA PHE A 620 -31.95 -36.24 0.77
C PHE A 620 -33.22 -36.87 1.35
N TRP A 621 -33.50 -38.12 1.01
CA TRP A 621 -34.74 -38.81 1.39
C TRP A 621 -34.65 -39.54 2.73
N SER A 622 -33.43 -39.90 3.14
CA SER A 622 -33.15 -40.66 4.35
C SER A 622 -32.05 -39.99 5.16
N ASP A 623 -31.87 -40.45 6.40
CA ASP A 623 -30.64 -40.22 7.14
C ASP A 623 -29.46 -40.97 6.50
N TRP A 624 -28.25 -40.58 6.86
CA TRP A 624 -27.03 -41.29 6.51
C TRP A 624 -27.01 -42.67 7.18
N VAL A 625 -26.64 -43.70 6.42
CA VAL A 625 -26.52 -45.08 6.93
C VAL A 625 -25.14 -45.66 6.67
N GLU A 626 -24.63 -46.42 7.63
CA GLU A 626 -23.45 -47.27 7.42
C GLU A 626 -23.79 -48.35 6.40
N THR A 627 -22.95 -48.49 5.39
CA THR A 627 -23.16 -49.45 4.30
C THR A 627 -22.01 -50.45 4.29
N ASN A 628 -22.28 -51.70 4.64
CA ASN A 628 -21.32 -52.78 4.43
C ASN A 628 -21.44 -53.23 2.97
N THR A 629 -20.65 -52.60 2.10
CA THR A 629 -20.40 -52.93 0.67
C THR A 629 -21.52 -53.62 -0.10
#